data_AF-A0A1F8SK23-F1
#
_entry.id   AF-A0A1F8SK23-F1
#
_cell.length_a   1.000
_cell.length_b   1.000
_cell.length_c   1.000
_cell.angle_alpha   90.00
_cell.angle_beta   90.00
_cell.angle_gamma   90.00
#
_symmetry.space_group_name_H-M   'P 1'
#
loop_
_entity.id
_entity.type
_entity.pdbx_description
1 polymer ?
#
loop_
_entity_poly.entity_id
_entity_poly.type
_entity_poly.pdbx_seq_one_letter_code
_entity_poly.pdbx_strand_id
1 'polypeptide(L)'
;MGVYLTTAVKCGKYDYAVATCTISHCTSLLERELDLFPNLKALLLMGDVAIRAINTIARRQGEPRVIPAGSTYKIRGGVFTFHGIHAFPSYLQAGPSFGIEKSKQRMIAQDIAAALEIAKIRN
;
A
#
# COMPACT_ATOMS: atom_id res chain seq x y z
N MET A 1 19.54 -0.77 5.26
CA MET A 1 18.16 -0.53 4.78
C MET A 1 17.33 -1.74 5.13
N GLY A 2 16.04 -1.58 5.42
CA GLY A 2 15.19 -2.68 5.88
C GLY A 2 13.75 -2.50 5.44
N VAL A 3 12.92 -3.47 5.79
CA VAL A 3 11.49 -3.46 5.52
C VAL A 3 10.76 -3.21 6.83
N TYR A 4 9.79 -2.31 6.81
CA TYR A 4 8.89 -2.05 7.92
C TYR A 4 7.46 -2.43 7.51
N LEU A 5 6.78 -3.19 8.35
CA LEU A 5 5.40 -3.62 8.11
C LEU A 5 4.46 -2.81 9.00
N THR A 6 3.41 -2.29 8.39
CA THR A 6 2.35 -1.60 9.11
C THR A 6 1.02 -1.74 8.40
N THR A 7 -0.05 -1.31 9.06
CA THR A 7 -1.42 -1.38 8.55
C THR A 7 -2.03 0.00 8.42
N ALA A 8 -2.92 0.16 7.44
CA ALA A 8 -3.69 1.40 7.27
C ALA A 8 -4.62 1.71 8.46
N VAL A 9 -5.05 0.66 9.18
CA VAL A 9 -5.97 0.72 10.31
C VAL A 9 -5.31 -0.02 11.47
N LYS A 10 -5.24 0.63 12.63
CA LYS A 10 -4.48 0.14 13.80
C LYS A 10 -5.28 -0.74 14.75
N CYS A 11 -6.58 -0.87 14.50
CA CYS A 11 -7.48 -1.68 15.29
C CYS A 11 -7.96 -2.88 14.47
N GLY A 12 -8.27 -3.99 15.15
CA GLY A 12 -8.93 -5.13 14.53
C GLY A 12 -10.29 -4.71 13.94
N LYS A 13 -10.61 -5.23 12.76
CA LYS A 13 -11.94 -5.06 12.17
C LYS A 13 -12.90 -6.09 12.77
N TYR A 14 -14.15 -5.69 12.99
CA TYR A 14 -15.23 -6.60 13.40
C TYR A 14 -15.91 -7.23 12.19
N ASP A 15 -16.15 -6.44 11.16
CA ASP A 15 -16.79 -6.88 9.92
C ASP A 15 -15.77 -7.33 8.86
N TYR A 16 -16.30 -7.94 7.80
CA TYR A 16 -15.50 -8.31 6.66
C TYR A 16 -14.83 -7.10 5.99
N ALA A 17 -15.54 -5.98 5.84
CA ALA A 17 -15.03 -4.75 5.25
C ALA A 17 -14.64 -3.72 6.31
N VAL A 18 -13.74 -2.80 5.96
CA VAL A 18 -13.43 -1.64 6.80
C VAL A 18 -14.19 -0.43 6.28
N ALA A 19 -14.93 0.26 7.15
CA ALA A 19 -15.65 1.47 6.79
C ALA A 19 -14.71 2.60 6.34
N THR A 20 -15.13 3.37 5.33
CA THR A 20 -14.33 4.48 4.78
C THR A 20 -14.00 5.54 5.83
N CYS A 21 -14.92 5.83 6.76
CA CYS A 21 -14.66 6.77 7.86
C CYS A 21 -13.53 6.28 8.77
N THR A 22 -13.50 4.98 9.10
CA THR A 22 -12.43 4.37 9.89
C THR A 22 -11.08 4.50 9.20
N ILE A 23 -11.02 4.24 7.89
CA ILE A 23 -9.79 4.44 7.11
C ILE A 23 -9.35 5.90 7.20
N SER A 24 -10.28 6.85 6.99
CA SER A 24 -9.98 8.28 7.03
C SER A 24 -9.49 8.77 8.39
N HIS A 25 -9.99 8.21 9.50
CA HIS A 25 -9.52 8.57 10.84
C HIS A 25 -8.13 7.99 11.12
N CYS A 26 -7.92 6.70 10.81
CA CYS A 26 -6.64 6.03 11.06
C CYS A 26 -5.48 6.54 10.19
N THR A 27 -5.76 7.17 9.05
CA THR A 27 -4.69 7.74 8.20
C THR A 27 -3.89 8.84 8.89
N SER A 28 -4.42 9.50 9.93
CA SER A 28 -3.65 10.47 10.72
C SER A 28 -2.50 9.83 11.50
N LEU A 29 -2.71 8.61 12.00
CA LEU A 29 -1.66 7.82 12.66
C LEU A 29 -0.68 7.24 11.65
N LEU A 30 -1.18 6.73 10.51
CA LEU A 30 -0.33 6.22 9.44
C LEU A 30 0.59 7.31 8.89
N GLU A 31 0.09 8.53 8.69
CA GLU A 31 0.90 9.66 8.23
C GLU A 31 2.07 9.96 9.19
N ARG A 32 1.79 10.10 10.49
CA ARG A 32 2.83 10.29 11.52
C ARG A 32 3.85 9.16 11.57
N GLU A 33 3.42 7.92 11.31
CA GLU A 33 4.30 6.77 11.26
C GLU A 33 5.20 6.79 10.02
N LEU A 34 4.68 7.19 8.86
CA LEU A 34 5.47 7.37 7.64
C LEU A 34 6.54 8.47 7.81
N ASP A 35 6.23 9.55 8.53
CA ASP A 35 7.16 10.64 8.83
C ASP A 35 8.40 10.18 9.64
N LEU A 36 8.32 9.04 10.34
CA LEU A 36 9.46 8.46 11.06
C LEU A 36 10.53 7.87 10.12
N PHE A 37 10.23 7.74 8.81
CA PHE A 37 11.10 7.13 7.82
C PHE A 37 11.58 8.15 6.76
N PRO A 38 12.52 9.06 7.09
CA PRO A 38 12.96 10.13 6.18
C PRO A 38 13.66 9.60 4.91
N ASN A 39 14.09 8.34 4.91
CA ASN A 39 14.77 7.69 3.79
C ASN A 39 13.87 6.69 3.05
N LEU A 40 12.55 6.75 3.24
CA LEU A 40 11.60 5.85 2.58
C LEU A 40 11.70 5.97 1.06
N LYS A 41 11.84 4.83 0.36
CA LYS A 41 12.01 4.78 -1.11
C LYS A 41 10.84 4.14 -1.83
N ALA A 42 10.18 3.19 -1.19
CA ALA A 42 9.07 2.44 -1.75
C ALA A 42 7.96 2.23 -0.71
N LEU A 43 6.71 2.39 -1.16
CA LEU A 43 5.49 2.09 -0.44
C LEU A 43 4.77 0.94 -1.15
N LEU A 44 4.68 -0.22 -0.51
CA LEU A 44 3.95 -1.37 -1.04
C LEU A 44 2.52 -1.35 -0.50
N LEU A 45 1.56 -1.00 -1.36
CA LEU A 45 0.16 -0.77 -1.00
C LEU A 45 -0.65 -2.04 -1.23
N MET A 46 -0.63 -2.89 -0.21
CA MET A 46 -1.17 -4.25 -0.26
C MET A 46 -2.69 -4.27 0.00
N GLY A 47 -3.47 -4.18 -1.08
CA GLY A 47 -4.93 -4.24 -1.06
C GLY A 47 -5.64 -2.88 -1.02
N ASP A 48 -6.95 -2.89 -1.27
CA ASP A 48 -7.75 -1.69 -1.50
C ASP A 48 -7.75 -0.71 -0.32
N VAL A 49 -7.67 -1.23 0.92
CA VAL A 49 -7.63 -0.40 2.13
C VAL A 49 -6.31 0.37 2.22
N ALA A 50 -5.18 -0.26 1.89
CA ALA A 50 -3.87 0.40 1.88
C ALA A 50 -3.77 1.45 0.76
N ILE A 51 -4.24 1.11 -0.44
CA ILE A 51 -4.32 2.04 -1.59
C ILE A 51 -5.19 3.26 -1.23
N ARG A 52 -6.37 3.02 -0.64
CA ARG A 52 -7.27 4.10 -0.23
C ARG A 52 -6.65 4.97 0.86
N ALA A 53 -5.91 4.41 1.80
CA ALA A 53 -5.28 5.17 2.87
C ALA A 53 -4.29 6.19 2.32
N ILE A 54 -3.35 5.79 1.45
CA ILE A 54 -2.40 6.74 0.83
C ILE A 54 -3.12 7.78 -0.02
N ASN A 55 -4.12 7.39 -0.82
CA ASN A 55 -4.93 8.33 -1.58
C ASN A 55 -5.69 9.33 -0.69
N THR A 56 -6.07 8.91 0.53
CA THR A 56 -6.75 9.77 1.51
C THR A 56 -5.77 10.75 2.14
N ILE A 57 -4.55 10.31 2.45
CA ILE A 57 -3.45 11.18 2.93
C ILE A 57 -3.14 12.23 1.86
N ALA A 58 -2.88 11.82 0.62
CA ALA A 58 -2.61 12.72 -0.49
C ALA A 58 -3.73 13.76 -0.67
N ARG A 59 -4.99 13.33 -0.69
CA ARG A 59 -6.14 14.24 -0.77
C ARG A 59 -6.18 15.24 0.39
N ARG A 60 -5.89 14.81 1.62
CA ARG A 60 -5.86 15.67 2.80
C ARG A 60 -4.76 16.75 2.69
N GLN A 61 -3.66 16.42 2.01
CA GLN A 61 -2.54 17.32 1.75
C GLN A 61 -2.73 18.19 0.50
N GLY A 62 -3.86 18.07 -0.21
CA GLY A 62 -4.12 18.81 -1.45
C GLY A 62 -3.45 18.23 -2.70
N GLU A 63 -2.85 17.04 -2.59
CA GLU A 63 -2.17 16.34 -3.67
C GLU A 63 -3.16 15.56 -4.55
N PRO A 64 -2.82 15.32 -5.84
CA PRO A 64 -3.62 14.46 -6.70
C PRO A 64 -3.64 13.02 -6.18
N ARG A 65 -4.55 12.23 -6.74
CA ARG A 65 -4.66 10.80 -6.40
C ARG A 65 -3.38 10.07 -6.81
N VAL A 66 -2.71 9.45 -5.84
CA VAL A 66 -1.46 8.68 -6.04
C VAL A 66 -1.69 7.44 -6.90
N ILE A 67 -2.69 6.63 -6.53
CA ILE A 67 -3.05 5.40 -7.26
C ILE A 67 -4.42 5.59 -7.90
N PRO A 68 -4.57 5.49 -9.24
CA PRO A 68 -5.85 5.67 -9.91
C PRO A 68 -6.88 4.62 -9.47
N ALA A 69 -8.17 4.93 -9.68
CA ALA A 69 -9.21 3.93 -9.46
C ALA A 69 -9.12 2.85 -10.54
N GLY A 70 -9.22 1.60 -10.14
CA GLY A 70 -9.17 0.46 -11.04
C GLY A 70 -8.95 -0.83 -10.27
N SER A 71 -9.18 -1.96 -10.93
CA SER A 71 -8.84 -3.26 -10.38
C SER A 71 -7.32 -3.41 -10.29
N THR A 72 -6.81 -3.96 -9.18
CA THR A 72 -5.36 -4.09 -8.89
C THR A 72 -4.58 -4.69 -10.06
N TYR A 73 -5.11 -5.72 -10.73
CA TYR A 73 -4.44 -6.35 -11.88
C TYR A 73 -4.15 -5.39 -13.04
N LYS A 74 -5.00 -4.37 -13.25
CA LYS A 74 -4.83 -3.38 -14.32
C LYS A 74 -3.81 -2.30 -13.95
N ILE A 75 -3.78 -1.94 -12.67
CA ILE A 75 -3.00 -0.77 -12.21
C ILE A 75 -1.63 -1.15 -11.66
N ARG A 76 -1.38 -2.39 -11.23
CA ARG A 76 -0.10 -2.80 -10.59
C ARG A 76 1.16 -2.59 -11.43
N GLY A 77 1.04 -2.55 -12.76
CA GLY A 77 2.17 -2.30 -13.65
C GLY A 77 2.50 -0.82 -13.86
N GLY A 78 1.73 0.10 -13.28
CA GLY A 78 1.95 1.54 -13.43
C GLY A 78 3.10 2.06 -12.55
N VAL A 79 3.64 3.21 -12.94
CA VAL A 79 4.64 3.95 -12.14
C VAL A 79 3.90 5.07 -11.41
N PHE A 80 3.83 4.96 -10.08
CA PHE A 80 3.19 5.96 -9.24
C PHE A 80 4.15 6.47 -8.19
N THR A 81 3.99 7.73 -7.79
CA THR A 81 4.81 8.34 -6.76
C THR A 81 3.96 9.14 -5.78
N PHE A 82 4.42 9.20 -4.53
CA PHE A 82 3.89 10.04 -3.48
C PHE A 82 5.07 10.73 -2.80
N HIS A 83 5.18 12.05 -2.95
CA HIS A 83 6.33 12.85 -2.45
C HIS A 83 7.70 12.28 -2.88
N GLY A 84 7.82 11.83 -4.14
CA GLY A 84 9.04 11.22 -4.68
C GLY A 84 9.31 9.77 -4.23
N ILE A 85 8.44 9.19 -3.40
CA ILE A 85 8.48 7.79 -2.99
C ILE A 85 7.69 6.95 -3.99
N HIS A 86 8.26 5.85 -4.50
CA HIS A 86 7.54 4.96 -5.40
C HIS A 86 6.40 4.24 -4.67
N ALA A 87 5.18 4.32 -5.22
CA ALA A 87 4.01 3.66 -4.66
C ALA A 87 3.56 2.49 -5.54
N PHE A 88 3.54 1.29 -4.98
CA PHE A 88 3.25 0.05 -5.68
C PHE A 88 1.88 -0.49 -5.24
N PRO A 89 0.82 -0.37 -6.05
CA PRO A 89 -0.45 -1.03 -5.75
C PRO A 89 -0.31 -2.54 -5.96
N SER A 90 -0.62 -3.33 -4.93
CA SER A 90 -0.52 -4.79 -4.98
C SER A 90 -1.73 -5.44 -4.31
N TYR A 91 -1.81 -6.77 -4.40
CA TYR A 91 -2.86 -7.55 -3.76
C TYR A 91 -2.64 -7.63 -2.24
N LEU A 92 -3.70 -8.03 -1.54
CA LEU A 92 -3.63 -8.41 -0.12
C LEU A 92 -3.06 -9.82 0.03
N GLN A 93 -2.17 -10.03 1.00
CA GLN A 93 -1.49 -11.29 1.32
C GLN A 93 -2.31 -12.15 2.28
N ALA A 94 -3.63 -12.01 2.22
CA ALA A 94 -4.56 -12.64 3.14
C ALA A 94 -5.91 -12.90 2.45
N GLY A 95 -6.69 -13.77 3.05
CA GLY A 95 -8.02 -14.15 2.58
C GLY A 95 -8.03 -15.39 1.68
N PRO A 96 -9.23 -15.93 1.36
CA PRO A 96 -9.38 -17.23 0.71
C PRO A 96 -8.66 -17.33 -0.64
N SER A 97 -8.73 -16.28 -1.45
CA SER A 97 -8.07 -16.21 -2.76
C SER A 97 -6.55 -16.34 -2.69
N PHE A 98 -5.91 -15.77 -1.67
CA PHE A 98 -4.43 -15.77 -1.59
C PHE A 98 -3.87 -17.19 -1.40
N GLY A 99 -4.58 -18.05 -0.65
CA GLY A 99 -4.17 -19.43 -0.42
C GLY A 99 -4.40 -20.36 -1.62
N ILE A 100 -5.22 -19.97 -2.58
CA ILE A 100 -5.64 -20.82 -3.72
C ILE A 100 -4.99 -20.35 -5.02
N GLU A 101 -4.91 -19.04 -5.24
CA GLU A 101 -4.50 -18.47 -6.53
C GLU A 101 -2.99 -18.22 -6.60
N LYS A 102 -2.24 -19.21 -7.10
CA LYS A 102 -0.78 -19.12 -7.32
C LYS A 102 -0.38 -17.92 -8.19
N SER A 103 -1.24 -17.48 -9.10
CA SER A 103 -1.01 -16.28 -9.92
C SER A 103 -0.92 -15.01 -9.07
N LYS A 104 -1.78 -14.85 -8.06
CA LYS A 104 -1.73 -13.72 -7.12
C LYS A 104 -0.46 -13.73 -6.29
N GLN A 105 -0.04 -14.90 -5.80
CA GLN A 105 1.22 -15.04 -5.06
C GLN A 105 2.43 -14.61 -5.91
N ARG A 106 2.49 -15.03 -7.18
CA ARG A 106 3.55 -14.60 -8.11
C ARG A 106 3.52 -13.10 -8.37
N MET A 107 2.33 -12.51 -8.57
CA MET A 107 2.20 -11.07 -8.76
C MET A 107 2.65 -10.29 -7.52
N ILE A 108 2.31 -10.74 -6.32
CA ILE A 108 2.78 -10.13 -5.07
C ILE A 108 4.30 -10.23 -4.98
N ALA A 109 4.90 -11.39 -5.29
CA ALA A 109 6.34 -11.57 -5.27
C ALA A 109 7.06 -10.62 -6.26
N GLN A 110 6.50 -10.41 -7.45
CA GLN A 110 7.00 -9.44 -8.43
C GLN A 110 6.93 -8.00 -7.91
N ASP A 111 5.82 -7.62 -7.26
CA ASP A 111 5.66 -6.28 -6.70
C ASP A 111 6.65 -6.03 -5.55
N ILE A 112 6.86 -7.04 -4.69
CA ILE A 112 7.87 -6.99 -3.62
C ILE A 112 9.27 -6.85 -4.22
N ALA A 113 9.62 -7.67 -5.21
CA ALA A 113 10.94 -7.62 -5.85
C ALA A 113 11.23 -6.23 -6.45
N ALA A 114 10.26 -5.64 -7.17
CA ALA A 114 10.39 -4.31 -7.73
C ALA A 114 10.56 -3.22 -6.65
N ALA A 115 9.83 -3.33 -5.54
CA ALA A 115 9.96 -2.39 -4.41
C ALA A 115 11.33 -2.51 -3.72
N LEU A 116 11.84 -3.72 -3.53
CA LEU A 116 13.17 -3.97 -2.96
C LEU A 116 14.29 -3.44 -3.88
N GLU A 117 14.15 -3.60 -5.19
CA GLU A 117 15.09 -3.07 -6.18
C GLU A 117 15.15 -1.53 -6.13
N ILE A 118 14.01 -0.85 -6.14
CA ILE A 118 13.94 0.62 -5.97
C ILE A 118 14.55 1.06 -4.63
N ALA A 119 14.29 0.29 -3.57
CA ALA A 119 14.86 0.54 -2.26
C ALA A 119 16.33 0.11 -2.15
N LYS A 120 16.96 -0.43 -3.20
CA LYS A 120 18.34 -0.96 -3.16
C LYS A 120 18.59 -1.92 -2.00
N ILE A 121 17.56 -2.67 -1.60
CA ILE A 121 17.65 -3.73 -0.60
C ILE A 121 18.01 -4.99 -1.37
N ARG A 122 19.27 -5.44 -1.24
CA ARG A 122 19.75 -6.66 -1.88
C ARG A 122 19.18 -7.88 -1.14
N ASN A 123 18.75 -8.88 -1.91
CA ASN A 123 18.53 -10.25 -1.43
C ASN A 123 19.86 -10.99 -1.35
#